data_AF-A0A4Y2FIN1-F1
#
_entry.id   AF-A0A4Y2FIN1-F1
#
_cell.length_a   1.000
_cell.length_b   1.000
_cell.length_c   1.000
_cell.angle_alpha   90.00
_cell.angle_beta   90.00
_cell.angle_gamma   90.00
#
_symmetry.space_group_name_H-M   'P 1'
#
loop_
_entity.id
_entity.type
_entity.pdbx_description
1 polymer ?
#
loop_
_entity_poly.entity_id
_entity_poly.type
_entity_poly.pdbx_seq_one_letter_code
_entity_poly.pdbx_strand_id
1 'polypeptide(L)'
;MGKICRRRTRIYELFKCFHHARENAKNIDKCQNIQYVRSAWRDNNRIIICEFSEECNISCNSFQLILTEDLGKRRVFTKFVPKLLCVDQKADRLLDTPVLLKCAETEETFLKMIVIEDES
;
A
#
# COMPACT_ATOMS: atom_id res chain seq x y z
N MET A 1 30.70 32.65 -30.52
CA MET A 1 29.78 31.56 -30.14
C MET A 1 28.38 31.88 -30.67
N GLY A 2 28.03 31.39 -31.86
CA GLY A 2 26.77 31.71 -32.54
C GLY A 2 25.62 30.86 -32.02
N LYS A 3 24.56 31.50 -31.50
CA LYS A 3 23.31 30.83 -31.14
C LYS A 3 22.69 30.21 -32.40
N ILE A 4 22.57 28.88 -32.43
CA ILE A 4 21.89 28.17 -33.52
C ILE A 4 20.39 28.52 -33.44
N CYS A 5 19.97 29.50 -34.24
CA CYS A 5 18.57 29.88 -34.36
C CYS A 5 17.85 28.79 -35.16
N ARG A 6 17.20 27.85 -34.47
CA ARG A 6 16.40 26.80 -35.13
C ARG A 6 15.20 27.45 -35.82
N ARG A 7 14.98 27.11 -37.10
CA ARG A 7 13.82 27.57 -37.88
C ARG A 7 12.51 27.23 -37.15
N ARG A 8 11.52 28.14 -37.15
CA ARG A 8 10.20 27.98 -36.50
C ARG A 8 9.54 26.62 -36.81
N THR A 9 9.67 26.15 -38.05
CA THR A 9 9.14 24.85 -38.48
C THR A 9 9.70 23.69 -37.67
N ARG A 10 11.01 23.70 -37.41
CA ARG A 10 11.70 22.65 -36.65
C ARG A 10 11.39 22.70 -35.16
N ILE A 11 11.07 23.89 -34.63
CA ILE A 11 10.56 24.05 -33.26
C ILE A 11 9.14 23.49 -33.14
N TYR A 12 8.28 23.77 -34.12
CA TYR A 12 6.91 23.28 -34.16
C TYR A 12 6.84 21.75 -34.33
N GLU A 13 7.70 21.18 -35.17
CA GLU A 13 7.88 19.73 -35.28
C GLU A 13 8.34 19.13 -33.97
N LEU A 14 9.34 19.72 -33.30
CA LEU A 14 9.80 19.25 -31.99
C LEU A 14 8.69 19.29 -30.93
N PHE A 15 7.90 20.36 -30.93
CA PHE A 15 6.77 20.52 -30.02
C PHE A 15 5.69 19.46 -30.28
N LYS A 16 5.35 19.20 -31.55
CA LYS A 16 4.41 18.15 -31.93
C LYS A 16 4.92 16.76 -31.55
N CYS A 17 6.18 16.45 -31.83
CA CYS A 17 6.79 15.18 -31.45
C CYS A 17 6.79 15.00 -29.93
N PHE A 18 7.09 16.05 -29.16
CA PHE A 18 7.07 16.01 -27.70
C PHE A 18 5.64 15.85 -27.14
N HIS A 19 4.66 16.53 -27.73
CA HIS A 19 3.25 16.42 -27.34
C HIS A 19 2.70 15.03 -27.64
N HIS A 20 2.90 14.52 -28.86
CA HIS A 20 2.45 13.18 -29.24
C HIS A 20 3.18 12.07 -28.47
N ALA A 21 4.49 12.20 -28.23
CA ALA A 21 5.22 11.25 -27.39
C ALA A 21 4.68 11.22 -25.94
N ARG A 22 4.29 12.38 -25.40
CA ARG A 22 3.70 12.50 -24.06
C ARG A 22 2.28 11.93 -23.98
N GLU A 23 1.51 12.02 -25.05
CA GLU A 23 0.17 11.42 -25.15
C GLU A 23 0.25 9.89 -25.36
N ASN A 24 1.19 9.41 -26.16
CA ASN A 24 1.39 7.98 -26.44
C ASN A 24 2.05 7.22 -25.28
N ALA A 25 2.78 7.91 -24.40
CA ALA A 25 3.36 7.33 -23.18
C ALA A 25 2.30 6.94 -22.11
N LYS A 26 1.01 7.19 -22.36
CA LYS A 26 -0.01 7.14 -21.29
C LYS A 26 -1.08 6.07 -21.38
N ASN A 27 -1.07 5.10 -22.31
CA ASN A 27 -2.29 4.28 -22.49
C ASN A 27 -2.19 2.76 -22.62
N ILE A 28 -1.02 2.13 -22.72
CA ILE A 28 -0.96 0.66 -22.87
C ILE A 28 -0.74 -0.07 -21.52
N ASP A 29 -0.27 0.64 -20.49
CA ASP A 29 0.36 0.01 -19.32
C ASP A 29 -0.21 0.45 -17.96
N LYS A 30 -1.32 1.21 -17.91
CA LYS A 30 -1.86 1.65 -16.58
C LYS A 30 -2.43 0.47 -15.79
N CYS A 31 -3.24 -0.38 -16.41
CA CYS A 31 -3.87 -1.52 -15.74
C CYS A 31 -2.83 -2.57 -15.30
N GLN A 32 -1.81 -2.83 -16.10
CA GLN A 32 -0.72 -3.75 -15.77
C GLN A 32 0.10 -3.22 -14.60
N ASN A 33 0.48 -1.94 -14.62
CA ASN A 33 1.16 -1.29 -13.51
C ASN A 33 0.35 -1.31 -12.21
N ILE A 34 -0.97 -1.05 -12.25
CA ILE A 34 -1.82 -1.16 -11.06
C ILE A 34 -1.78 -2.57 -10.48
N GLN A 35 -1.85 -3.61 -11.32
CA GLN A 35 -1.81 -4.99 -10.84
C GLN A 35 -0.44 -5.35 -10.26
N TYR A 36 0.64 -4.92 -10.90
CA TYR A 36 2.01 -5.15 -10.43
C TYR A 36 2.26 -4.48 -9.07
N VAL A 37 1.87 -3.21 -8.96
CA VAL A 37 1.93 -2.46 -7.69
C VAL A 37 1.09 -3.12 -6.61
N ARG A 38 -0.10 -3.64 -6.97
CA ARG A 38 -0.97 -4.36 -6.04
C ARG A 38 -0.36 -5.68 -5.57
N SER A 39 0.30 -6.44 -6.44
CA SER A 39 0.96 -7.70 -6.03
C SER A 39 2.10 -7.41 -5.08
N ALA A 40 3.06 -6.57 -5.47
CA ALA A 40 4.23 -6.37 -4.64
C ALA A 40 3.88 -5.65 -3.31
N TRP A 41 2.82 -4.81 -3.26
CA TRP A 41 2.36 -4.20 -2.00
C TRP A 41 1.74 -5.23 -1.05
N ARG A 42 1.10 -6.29 -1.57
CA ARG A 42 0.59 -7.39 -0.74
C ARG A 42 1.72 -8.19 -0.13
N ASP A 43 2.81 -8.38 -0.86
CA ASP A 43 3.97 -9.13 -0.39
C ASP A 43 4.73 -8.36 0.68
N ASN A 44 4.85 -7.03 0.53
CA ASN A 44 5.47 -6.20 1.56
C ASN A 44 4.89 -4.77 1.63
N ASN A 45 4.00 -4.55 2.61
CA ASN A 45 3.34 -3.26 2.85
C ASN A 45 4.14 -2.28 3.73
N ARG A 46 5.39 -2.61 4.09
CA ARG A 46 6.26 -1.81 4.97
C ARG A 46 7.35 -1.05 4.22
N ILE A 47 7.43 -1.20 2.90
CA ILE A 47 8.53 -0.71 2.05
C ILE A 47 8.51 0.81 1.86
N ILE A 48 9.70 1.39 1.66
CA ILE A 48 9.91 2.79 1.25
C ILE A 48 9.53 2.93 -0.23
N ILE A 49 8.67 3.90 -0.55
CA ILE A 49 8.20 4.22 -1.92
C ILE A 49 9.31 4.16 -2.99
N CYS A 50 10.53 4.58 -2.67
CA CYS A 50 11.68 4.55 -3.56
C CYS A 50 12.16 3.13 -3.91
N GLU A 51 12.32 2.24 -2.93
CA GLU A 51 12.77 0.85 -3.16
C GLU A 51 11.80 0.13 -4.09
N PHE A 52 10.50 0.36 -3.88
CA PHE A 52 9.45 -0.26 -4.68
C PHE A 52 9.35 0.34 -6.10
N SER A 53 9.66 1.62 -6.24
CA SER A 53 9.70 2.29 -7.55
C SER A 53 10.77 1.69 -8.46
N GLU A 54 11.91 1.30 -7.88
CA GLU A 54 13.00 0.62 -8.57
C GLU A 54 12.59 -0.81 -8.95
N GLU A 55 11.95 -1.54 -8.04
CA GLU A 55 11.45 -2.90 -8.29
C GLU A 55 10.39 -2.94 -9.41
N CYS A 56 9.50 -1.95 -9.44
CA CYS A 56 8.45 -1.85 -10.45
C CYS A 56 8.91 -1.23 -11.77
N ASN A 57 10.10 -0.63 -11.82
CA ASN A 57 10.52 0.25 -12.92
C ASN A 57 9.48 1.36 -13.23
N ILE A 58 8.80 1.85 -12.18
CA ILE A 58 7.79 2.90 -12.24
C ILE A 58 8.33 4.10 -11.45
N SER A 59 8.17 5.32 -11.95
CA SER A 59 8.59 6.50 -11.19
C SER A 59 7.92 6.57 -9.81
N CYS A 60 8.62 7.04 -8.77
CA CYS A 60 8.08 7.19 -7.41
C CYS A 60 6.73 7.94 -7.38
N ASN A 61 6.58 8.97 -8.21
CA ASN A 61 5.35 9.77 -8.29
C ASN A 61 4.19 8.93 -8.82
N SER A 62 4.39 8.19 -9.91
CA SER A 62 3.37 7.30 -10.47
C SER A 62 3.01 6.19 -9.47
N PHE A 63 4.00 5.63 -8.78
CA PHE A 63 3.78 4.63 -7.76
C PHE A 63 2.93 5.15 -6.60
N GLN A 64 3.25 6.35 -6.10
CA GLN A 64 2.48 7.02 -5.05
C GLN A 64 1.05 7.34 -5.48
N LEU A 65 0.84 7.79 -6.71
CA LEU A 65 -0.50 8.03 -7.27
C LEU A 65 -1.30 6.73 -7.36
N ILE A 66 -0.70 5.64 -7.86
CA ILE A 66 -1.36 4.33 -7.91
C ILE A 66 -1.74 3.85 -6.50
N LEU A 67 -0.83 3.97 -5.53
CA LEU A 67 -1.13 3.58 -4.15
C LEU A 67 -2.29 4.38 -3.56
N THR A 68 -2.29 5.70 -3.74
CA THR A 68 -3.24 6.60 -3.06
C THR A 68 -4.57 6.74 -3.81
N GLU A 69 -4.54 6.91 -5.12
CA GLU A 69 -5.71 7.18 -5.97
C GLU A 69 -6.35 5.89 -6.50
N ASP A 70 -5.56 4.97 -7.07
CA ASP A 70 -6.10 3.74 -7.68
C ASP A 70 -6.33 2.62 -6.64
N LEU A 71 -5.50 2.53 -5.59
CA LEU A 71 -5.58 1.47 -4.56
C LEU A 71 -6.09 1.96 -3.20
N GLY A 72 -6.29 3.27 -3.01
CA GLY A 72 -6.83 3.85 -1.77
C GLY A 72 -5.96 3.61 -0.53
N LYS A 73 -4.66 3.34 -0.70
CA LYS A 73 -3.71 3.11 0.40
C LYS A 73 -3.26 4.44 0.99
N ARG A 74 -3.10 4.44 2.30
CA ARG A 74 -2.50 5.54 3.06
C ARG A 74 -1.38 4.98 3.92
N ARG A 75 -0.33 5.79 4.11
CA ARG A 75 0.73 5.45 5.05
C ARG A 75 0.15 5.52 6.46
N VAL A 76 0.24 4.40 7.18
CA VAL A 76 -0.15 4.30 8.59
C VAL A 76 1.08 3.78 9.34
N PHE A 77 1.38 4.37 10.50
CA PHE A 77 2.42 3.83 11.36
C PHE A 77 2.06 2.41 11.80
N THR A 78 3.06 1.56 11.99
CA THR A 78 2.84 0.23 12.56
C THR A 78 2.26 0.38 13.95
N LYS A 79 1.25 -0.43 14.29
CA LYS A 79 0.71 -0.47 15.65
C LYS A 79 1.78 -1.00 16.61
N PHE A 80 1.86 -0.42 17.81
CA PHE A 80 2.64 -1.02 18.89
C PHE A 80 1.98 -2.33 19.32
N VAL A 81 2.79 -3.39 19.39
CA VAL A 81 2.36 -4.72 19.85
C VAL A 81 3.10 -5.00 21.16
N PRO A 82 2.41 -5.20 22.30
CA PRO A 82 3.05 -5.35 23.60
C PRO A 82 4.08 -6.50 23.67
N LYS A 83 3.83 -7.59 22.93
CA LYS A 83 4.74 -8.75 22.88
C LYS A 83 4.57 -9.55 21.58
N LEU A 84 5.68 -10.06 21.04
CA LEU A 84 5.64 -11.08 19.98
C LEU A 84 5.34 -12.45 20.60
N LEU A 85 4.27 -13.09 20.14
CA LEU A 85 3.82 -14.37 20.66
C LEU A 85 4.54 -15.54 19.98
N CYS A 86 4.92 -16.56 20.75
CA CYS A 86 5.37 -17.83 20.20
C CYS A 86 4.20 -18.62 19.58
N VAL A 87 4.52 -19.74 18.91
CA VAL A 87 3.51 -20.59 18.26
C VAL A 87 2.51 -21.14 19.28
N ASP A 88 2.99 -21.63 20.41
CA ASP A 88 2.15 -22.21 21.46
C ASP A 88 1.21 -21.16 22.06
N GLN A 89 1.73 -19.97 22.39
CA GLN A 89 0.91 -18.85 22.88
C GLN A 89 -0.19 -18.42 21.90
N LYS A 90 0.04 -18.57 20.59
CA LYS A 90 -1.00 -18.30 19.58
C LYS A 90 -2.02 -19.42 19.54
N ALA A 91 -1.58 -20.67 19.66
CA ALA A 91 -2.46 -21.84 19.67
C ALA A 91 -3.37 -21.80 20.91
N ASP A 92 -2.82 -21.57 22.10
CA ASP A 92 -3.58 -21.47 23.35
C ASP A 92 -4.66 -20.39 23.23
N ARG A 93 -4.28 -19.18 22.78
CA ARG A 93 -5.25 -18.09 22.57
C ARG A 93 -6.34 -18.47 21.56
N LEU A 94 -5.99 -19.19 20.48
CA LEU A 94 -6.95 -19.60 19.47
C LEU A 94 -7.91 -20.67 19.97
N LEU A 95 -7.47 -21.53 20.90
CA LEU A 95 -8.29 -22.58 21.51
C LEU A 95 -9.19 -22.04 22.63
N ASP A 96 -8.70 -21.11 23.44
CA ASP A 96 -9.41 -20.59 24.61
C ASP A 96 -10.44 -19.51 24.25
N THR A 97 -10.13 -18.65 23.27
CA THR A 97 -11.02 -17.52 22.89
C THR A 97 -12.42 -17.97 22.45
N PRO A 98 -12.60 -19.03 21.63
CA PRO A 98 -13.92 -19.51 21.24
C PRO A 98 -14.79 -19.98 22.42
N VAL A 99 -14.18 -20.49 23.49
CA VAL A 99 -14.91 -20.92 24.69
C VAL A 99 -15.53 -19.71 25.37
N LEU A 100 -14.73 -18.68 25.62
CA LEU A 100 -15.21 -17.43 26.22
C LEU A 100 -16.22 -16.70 25.33
N LEU A 101 -16.01 -16.72 24.01
CA LEU A 101 -16.95 -16.15 23.04
C LEU A 101 -18.30 -16.86 23.11
N LYS A 102 -18.31 -18.19 23.13
CA LYS A 102 -19.53 -18.98 23.23
C LYS A 102 -20.28 -18.69 24.54
N CYS A 103 -19.58 -18.62 25.67
CA CYS A 103 -20.19 -18.25 26.94
C CYS A 103 -20.86 -16.86 26.87
N ALA A 104 -20.18 -15.87 26.27
CA ALA A 104 -20.73 -14.53 26.09
C ALA A 104 -21.95 -14.49 25.15
N GLU A 105 -22.04 -15.39 24.17
CA GLU A 105 -23.19 -15.52 23.27
C GLU A 105 -24.36 -16.27 23.89
N THR A 106 -24.10 -17.28 24.72
CA THR A 106 -25.15 -18.13 25.32
C THR A 106 -25.76 -17.54 26.58
N GLU A 107 -24.98 -16.79 27.36
CA GLU A 107 -25.38 -16.28 28.67
C GLU A 107 -25.36 -14.74 28.70
N GLU A 108 -26.55 -14.13 28.68
CA GLU A 108 -26.70 -12.67 28.65
C GLU A 108 -26.04 -11.95 29.85
N THR A 109 -25.94 -12.64 31.00
CA THR A 109 -25.34 -12.09 32.23
C THR A 109 -23.87 -12.42 32.40
N PHE A 110 -23.25 -13.19 31.51
CA PHE A 110 -21.88 -13.68 31.64
C PHE A 110 -20.87 -12.55 31.93
N LEU A 111 -20.89 -11.50 31.11
CA LEU A 111 -19.98 -10.35 31.28
C LEU A 111 -20.24 -9.57 32.57
N LYS A 112 -21.47 -9.58 33.10
CA LYS A 112 -21.81 -8.87 34.36
C LYS A 112 -21.29 -9.60 35.59
N MET A 113 -21.00 -10.90 35.48
CA MET A 113 -20.50 -11.72 36.58
C MET A 113 -18.97 -11.69 36.69
N ILE A 114 -18.27 -11.25 35.65
CA ILE A 114 -16.81 -11.20 35.62
C ILE A 114 -16.31 -9.99 36.41
N VAL A 115 -15.42 -10.24 37.37
CA VAL A 115 -14.65 -9.22 38.08
C VAL A 115 -13.19 -9.36 37.65
N ILE A 116 -12.57 -8.28 37.16
CA ILE A 116 -11.17 -8.26 36.68
C ILE A 116 -10.38 -7.31 37.56
N GLU A 117 -9.22 -7.76 38.01
CA GLU A 117 -8.23 -6.97 38.73
C GLU A 117 -6.89 -7.10 37.99
N ASP A 118 -6.15 -6.00 37.88
CA ASP A 118 -4.81 -5.95 37.30
C ASP A 118 -3.98 -4.93 38.09
N GLU A 119 -2.74 -5.29 38.41
CA GLU A 119 -1.81 -4.41 39.14
C GLU A 119 -0.99 -3.58 38.15
N SER A 120 -0.85 -2.28 38.40
CA SER A 120 -0.02 -1.36 37.61
C SER A 120 1.30 -1.02 38.28
#